data_AF-A0A967UNS3-F1
#
_entry.id   AF-A0A967UNS3-F1
#
_cell.length_a   1.000
_cell.length_b   1.000
_cell.length_c   1.000
_cell.angle_alpha   90.00
_cell.angle_beta   90.00
_cell.angle_gamma   90.00
#
_symmetry.space_group_name_H-M   'P 1'
#
loop_
_entity.id
_entity.type
_entity.pdbx_description
1 polymer ?
#
loop_
_entity_poly.entity_id
_entity_poly.type
_entity_poly.pdbx_seq_one_letter_code
_entity_poly.pdbx_strand_id
1 'polypeptide(L)' 'PMPERHAVGSGFIIDPDGYIVTNNHVVADAGEITVILHDGSQHEAEVKGR' A
#
# COMPACT_ATOMS: atom_id res chain seq x y z
N PRO A 1 24.19 -8.35 2.00
CA PRO A 1 22.82 -7.90 1.65
C PRO A 1 22.45 -6.66 2.47
N MET A 2 22.01 -5.58 1.82
CA MET A 2 21.42 -4.44 2.55
C MET A 2 20.04 -4.88 3.07
N PRO A 3 19.63 -4.49 4.30
CA PRO A 3 18.31 -4.84 4.80
C PRO A 3 17.22 -4.17 3.95
N GLU A 4 16.24 -4.97 3.50
CA GLU A 4 15.04 -4.44 2.85
C GLU A 4 14.29 -3.54 3.84
N ARG A 5 13.92 -2.35 3.39
CA ARG A 5 13.13 -1.43 4.20
C ARG A 5 11.66 -1.76 3.99
N HIS A 6 11.05 -2.34 5.03
CA HIS A 6 9.61 -2.54 5.06
C HIS A 6 8.95 -1.35 5.77
N ALA A 7 8.04 -0.68 5.06
CA ALA A 7 7.11 0.26 5.66
C ALA A 7 5.76 -0.47 5.84
N VAL A 8 5.15 -0.31 7.01
CA VAL A 8 3.82 -0.84 7.31
C VAL A 8 2.95 0.34 7.70
N GLY A 9 1.76 0.42 7.10
CA GLY A 9 0.79 1.47 7.39
C GLY A 9 -0.63 0.96 7.15
N SER A 10 -1.60 1.83 7.41
CA SER A 10 -3.01 1.58 7.11
C SER A 10 -3.47 2.49 5.97
N GLY A 11 -4.61 2.15 5.39
CA GLY A 11 -5.28 2.94 4.38
C GLY A 11 -6.77 2.66 4.37
N PHE A 12 -7.50 3.45 3.57
CA PHE A 12 -8.94 3.30 3.39
C PHE A 12 -9.25 3.18 1.91
N ILE A 13 -10.12 2.22 1.56
CA ILE A 13 -10.71 2.14 0.23
C ILE A 13 -11.70 3.30 0.11
N ILE A 14 -11.49 4.17 -0.88
CA ILE A 14 -12.31 5.37 -1.10
C ILE A 14 -13.27 5.22 -2.29
N ASP A 15 -13.06 4.20 -3.12
CA ASP A 15 -13.82 3.98 -4.35
C ASP A 15 -13.97 2.46 -4.64
N PRO A 16 -15.13 1.99 -5.13
CA PRO A 16 -15.33 0.58 -5.49
C PRO A 16 -14.40 0.06 -6.59
N ASP A 17 -13.79 0.94 -7.39
CA ASP A 17 -12.79 0.58 -8.40
C ASP A 17 -11.42 0.19 -7.78
N GLY A 18 -11.29 0.27 -6.46
CA GLY A 18 -10.10 -0.19 -5.73
C GLY A 18 -9.09 0.91 -5.39
N TYR A 19 -9.48 2.19 -5.46
CA TYR A 19 -8.62 3.27 -5.01
C TYR A 19 -8.49 3.29 -3.48
N ILE A 20 -7.25 3.34 -3.02
CA ILE A 20 -6.90 3.36 -1.59
C ILE A 20 -6.14 4.64 -1.30
N VAL A 21 -6.53 5.32 -0.22
CA VAL A 21 -5.78 6.45 0.33
C VAL A 21 -4.98 5.98 1.53
N THR A 22 -3.68 6.32 1.53
CA THR A 22 -2.75 6.11 2.64
C THR A 22 -1.82 7.32 2.77
N ASN A 23 -0.98 7.32 3.80
CA ASN A 23 -0.02 8.39 4.01
C ASN A 23 1.14 8.27 3.01
N ASN A 24 1.56 9.40 2.44
CA ASN A 24 2.67 9.45 1.48
C ASN A 24 3.96 8.78 1.99
N HIS A 25 4.34 8.97 3.26
CA HIS A 25 5.57 8.36 3.80
C HIS A 25 5.53 6.83 3.89
N VAL A 26 4.35 6.22 3.81
CA VAL A 26 4.18 4.75 3.79
C VAL A 26 4.55 4.19 2.43
N VAL A 27 4.26 4.94 1.35
CA VAL A 27 4.43 4.49 -0.04
C VAL A 27 5.56 5.20 -0.80
N ALA A 28 6.21 6.19 -0.18
CA ALA A 28 7.16 7.09 -0.85
C ALA A 28 8.37 6.37 -1.48
N ASP A 29 8.88 5.33 -0.81
CA ASP A 29 10.07 4.57 -1.21
C ASP A 29 9.76 3.07 -1.38
N ALA A 30 8.47 2.73 -1.53
CA ALA A 30 8.06 1.33 -1.67
C ALA A 30 8.41 0.81 -3.06
N GLY A 31 9.15 -0.30 -3.12
CA GLY A 31 9.42 -1.02 -4.38
C GLY A 31 8.24 -1.89 -4.79
N GLU A 32 7.75 -2.69 -3.85
CA GLU A 32 6.52 -3.49 -3.98
C GLU A 32 5.55 -3.08 -2.88
N ILE A 33 4.25 -3.00 -3.22
CA ILE A 33 3.20 -2.66 -2.28
C ILE A 33 2.20 -3.81 -2.26
N THR A 34 2.10 -4.48 -1.11
CA THR A 34 1.07 -5.48 -0.85
C THR A 34 0.03 -4.90 0.10
N VAL A 35 -1.23 -4.90 -0.32
CA VAL A 35 -2.37 -4.53 0.51
C VAL A 35 -3.01 -5.79 1.05
N ILE A 36 -3.21 -5.83 2.37
CA ILE A 36 -3.95 -6.88 3.05
C ILE A 36 -5.31 -6.31 3.44
N LEU A 37 -6.38 -6.85 2.89
CA LEU A 37 -7.74 -6.44 3.22
C LEU A 37 -8.21 -7.10 4.52
N HIS A 38 -9.31 -6.60 5.07
CA HIS A 38 -9.88 -7.08 6.33
C HIS A 38 -10.30 -8.56 6.30
N ASP A 39 -10.59 -9.10 5.11
CA ASP A 39 -10.91 -10.51 4.89
C ASP A 39 -9.66 -11.41 4.77
N GLY A 40 -8.46 -10.82 4.85
CA GLY A 40 -7.18 -11.51 4.73
C GLY A 40 -6.69 -11.70 3.29
N SER A 41 -7.44 -11.25 2.29
CA SER A 41 -6.98 -11.27 0.89
C SER A 41 -5.82 -10.29 0.68
N GLN A 42 -4.89 -10.67 -0.19
CA GLN A 42 -3.69 -9.89 -0.49
C GLN A 42 -3.68 -9.49 -1.96
N HIS A 43 -3.36 -8.22 -2.22
CA HIS A 43 -3.34 -7.65 -3.56
C HIS A 43 -2.10 -6.79 -3.75
N GLU A 44 -1.48 -6.87 -4.93
CA GLU A 44 -0.47 -5.90 -5.32
C GLU A 44 -1.12 -4.56 -5.68
N ALA A 45 -0.48 -3.47 -5.29
CA ALA A 45 -0.96 -2.12 -5.56
C ALA A 45 0.13 -1.25 -6.21
N GLU A 46 -0.31 -0.23 -6.95
CA GLU A 46 0.56 0.75 -7.59
C GLU A 46 0.15 2.16 -7.14
N VAL A 47 1.13 3.04 -6.95
CA VAL A 47 0.87 4.44 -6.62
C VAL A 47 0.33 5.17 -7.85
N LYS A 48 -0.94 5.61 -7.79
CA LYS A 48 -1.58 6.40 -8.85
C LYS A 48 -1.44 7.91 -8.68
N GLY A 49 -1.08 8.40 -7.49
CA GLY A 49 -0.93 9.83 -7.18
C GLY A 49 -0.37 10.08 -5.77
N ARG A 50 0.01 11.34 -5.46
CA ARG A 50 0.55 11.79 -4.17
C ARG A 50 -0.22 13.00 -3.63
#